data_AF-A0A4S2KKA8-F1
#
_entry.id   AF-A0A4S2KKA8-F1
#
_cell.length_a   1.000
_cell.length_b   1.000
_cell.length_c   1.000
_cell.angle_alpha   90.00
_cell.angle_beta   90.00
_cell.angle_gamma   90.00
#
_symmetry.space_group_name_H-M   'P 1'
#
loop_
_entity.id
_entity.type
_entity.pdbx_description
1 polymer ?
#
loop_
_entity_poly.entity_id
_entity_poly.type
_entity_poly.pdbx_seq_one_letter_code
_entity_poly.pdbx_strand_id
1 'polypeptide(L)'
;MSTSLPTLVCFIICFGGIASCLRNFRTDFLEEWPTPGTGPHFDISMQSNFTGLVGKTVHLVCKVKNLGNRTVSWVRHRDIHLLTVGRYTYTSDQRFEALHSPHTEDWTLRIRYPQRKDSGIYECQISTTPPIGHPVYLTIVINFDSPRGGISLVTEKGPETTSRLMIQKAVPSDSGIYRCEPSNANPSSIKVHVVNENLKYKKCLTKIYDELKRC
;
A
#
# COMPACT_ATOMS: atom_id res chain seq x y z
N MET A 1 25.85 -60.35 75.86
CA MET A 1 26.30 -60.15 74.47
C MET A 1 26.34 -58.64 74.25
N SER A 2 27.46 -57.94 74.54
CA SER A 2 28.61 -57.65 73.63
C SER A 2 28.14 -57.03 72.30
N THR A 3 28.60 -55.89 71.76
CA THR A 3 29.75 -54.98 72.02
C THR A 3 29.63 -53.74 71.08
N SER A 4 30.03 -52.55 71.58
CA SER A 4 30.70 -51.37 70.94
C SER A 4 30.40 -50.81 69.51
N LEU A 5 30.30 -49.46 69.45
CA LEU A 5 30.44 -48.45 68.35
C LEU A 5 31.83 -48.45 67.63
N PRO A 6 32.21 -47.54 66.68
CA PRO A 6 31.56 -46.71 65.61
C PRO A 6 32.40 -46.66 64.28
N THR A 7 32.10 -45.73 63.31
CA THR A 7 32.96 -45.07 62.25
C THR A 7 32.27 -45.01 60.87
N LEU A 8 32.58 -44.16 59.88
CA LEU A 8 32.98 -42.75 59.73
C LEU A 8 32.82 -42.43 58.22
N VAL A 9 32.48 -41.18 57.90
CA VAL A 9 32.54 -40.41 56.63
C VAL A 9 33.33 -41.03 55.45
N CYS A 10 32.79 -40.92 54.22
CA CYS A 10 33.62 -40.73 53.04
C CYS A 10 32.96 -39.78 52.01
N PHE A 11 33.51 -38.57 51.94
CA PHE A 11 33.40 -37.64 50.81
C PHE A 11 34.35 -38.12 49.71
N ILE A 12 33.88 -38.29 48.47
CA ILE A 12 34.73 -38.11 47.29
C ILE A 12 33.98 -37.25 46.27
N ILE A 13 34.56 -36.07 46.05
CA ILE A 13 34.28 -35.12 44.97
C ILE A 13 35.17 -35.49 43.77
N CYS A 14 34.75 -35.06 42.57
CA CYS A 14 35.48 -34.83 41.32
C CYS A 14 35.13 -35.82 40.19
N PHE A 15 34.86 -35.46 38.93
CA PHE A 15 34.97 -34.23 38.13
C PHE A 15 33.97 -34.32 36.94
N GLY A 16 33.50 -33.20 36.39
CA GLY A 16 32.91 -33.17 35.04
C GLY A 16 32.06 -31.94 34.68
N GLY A 17 32.65 -30.94 34.01
CA GLY A 17 31.91 -30.07 33.06
C GLY A 17 31.66 -30.85 31.75
N ILE A 18 30.84 -30.46 30.78
CA ILE A 18 30.20 -29.21 30.35
C ILE A 18 28.98 -29.65 29.51
N ALA A 19 27.78 -29.06 29.67
CA ALA A 19 26.81 -28.89 28.58
C ALA A 19 25.61 -28.02 28.98
N SER A 20 25.60 -26.82 28.39
CA SER A 20 24.46 -26.06 27.88
C SER A 20 23.27 -25.71 28.79
N CYS A 21 23.09 -24.40 28.96
CA CYS A 21 21.86 -23.73 29.34
C CYS A 21 20.61 -24.33 28.67
N LEU A 22 19.68 -24.82 29.48
CA LEU A 22 18.25 -24.84 29.15
C LEU A 22 17.47 -24.49 30.43
N ARG A 23 17.65 -23.26 30.92
CA ARG A 23 16.72 -22.70 31.92
C ARG A 23 15.41 -22.47 31.19
N ASN A 24 14.43 -23.31 31.51
CA ASN A 24 12.99 -23.18 31.30
C ASN A 24 12.54 -21.80 30.77
N PHE A 25 12.67 -21.61 29.46
CA PHE A 25 11.99 -20.54 28.72
C PHE A 25 10.63 -21.08 28.29
N ARG A 26 9.77 -21.38 29.26
CA ARG A 26 8.44 -21.91 28.99
C ARG A 26 7.50 -21.55 30.13
N THR A 27 6.92 -20.35 30.01
CA THR A 27 5.56 -19.95 30.44
C THR A 27 5.48 -18.42 30.39
N ASP A 28 5.35 -17.85 29.19
CA ASP A 28 4.83 -16.49 28.95
C ASP A 28 4.37 -16.36 27.49
N PHE A 29 3.75 -17.42 26.98
CA PHE A 29 3.07 -17.42 25.68
C PHE A 29 1.79 -18.26 25.77
N LEU A 30 0.92 -17.86 26.69
CA LEU A 30 -0.50 -17.97 26.41
C LEU A 30 -0.92 -16.56 25.99
N GLU A 31 -0.80 -16.29 24.68
CA GLU A 31 -1.61 -15.27 24.04
C GLU A 31 -3.06 -15.56 24.44
N GLU A 32 -3.59 -14.75 25.35
CA GLU A 32 -5.01 -14.65 25.57
C GLU A 32 -5.61 -14.14 24.26
N TRP A 33 -6.17 -15.06 23.46
CA TRP A 33 -6.93 -14.69 22.28
C TRP A 33 -7.97 -13.65 22.71
N PRO A 34 -7.93 -12.41 22.20
CA PRO A 34 -8.86 -11.39 22.63
C PRO A 34 -10.27 -11.88 22.31
N THR A 35 -11.13 -11.89 23.32
CA THR A 35 -12.57 -12.16 23.15
C THR A 35 -13.11 -11.32 21.98
N PRO A 36 -13.92 -11.89 21.06
CA PRO A 36 -14.52 -11.12 19.98
C PRO A 36 -15.35 -9.97 20.56
N GLY A 37 -14.85 -8.73 20.44
CA GLY A 37 -15.58 -7.53 20.83
C GLY A 37 -14.83 -6.49 21.69
N THR A 38 -13.68 -6.81 22.29
CA THR A 38 -13.07 -5.90 23.29
C THR A 38 -11.97 -4.99 22.73
N GLY A 39 -11.45 -5.29 21.53
CA GLY A 39 -10.32 -4.59 20.93
C GLY A 39 -10.65 -3.74 19.69
N PRO A 40 -9.78 -2.78 19.34
CA PRO A 40 -9.89 -2.05 18.09
C PRO A 40 -9.72 -3.02 16.92
N HIS A 41 -10.59 -2.91 15.91
CA HIS A 41 -10.51 -3.77 14.75
C HIS A 41 -10.95 -3.03 13.49
N PHE A 42 -10.41 -3.48 12.36
CA PHE A 42 -10.79 -2.97 11.05
C PHE A 42 -12.15 -3.54 10.63
N ASP A 43 -12.96 -2.73 9.94
CA ASP A 43 -14.15 -3.24 9.28
C ASP A 43 -13.76 -4.06 8.03
N ILE A 44 -14.08 -5.35 8.04
CA ILE A 44 -13.73 -6.30 6.97
C ILE A 44 -14.56 -6.03 5.69
N SER A 45 -15.71 -5.36 5.81
CA SER A 45 -16.56 -5.02 4.66
C SER A 45 -16.03 -3.85 3.82
N MET A 46 -14.95 -3.22 4.28
CA MET A 46 -14.34 -2.07 3.63
C MET A 46 -13.61 -2.43 2.33
N GLN A 47 -13.65 -1.49 1.38
CA GLN A 47 -12.86 -1.58 0.15
C GLN A 47 -11.36 -1.47 0.44
N SER A 48 -10.58 -2.45 -0.01
CA SER A 48 -9.11 -2.44 0.05
C SER A 48 -8.45 -2.08 -1.29
N ASN A 49 -9.20 -2.10 -2.39
CA ASN A 49 -8.71 -1.80 -3.74
C ASN A 49 -9.33 -0.51 -4.27
N PHE A 50 -8.54 0.54 -4.38
CA PHE A 50 -8.95 1.85 -4.88
C PHE A 50 -8.36 2.11 -6.27
N THR A 51 -9.20 2.59 -7.18
CA THR A 51 -8.78 3.07 -8.49
C THR A 51 -9.05 4.57 -8.57
N GLY A 52 -8.00 5.34 -8.87
CA GLY A 52 -8.06 6.79 -9.01
C GLY A 52 -7.65 7.25 -10.40
N LEU A 53 -8.07 8.46 -10.77
CA LEU A 53 -7.64 9.10 -12.00
C LEU A 53 -6.49 10.07 -11.73
N VAL A 54 -5.51 10.16 -12.65
CA VAL A 54 -4.44 11.15 -12.59
C VAL A 54 -5.02 12.56 -12.43
N GLY A 55 -4.49 13.31 -11.47
CA GLY A 55 -4.90 14.69 -11.21
C GLY A 55 -6.24 14.84 -10.47
N LYS A 56 -7.06 13.79 -10.34
CA LYS A 56 -8.31 13.82 -9.58
C LYS A 56 -8.08 13.30 -8.17
N THR A 57 -8.56 14.03 -7.18
CA THR A 57 -8.36 13.69 -5.77
C THR A 57 -8.94 12.30 -5.46
N VAL A 58 -8.16 11.49 -4.76
CA VAL A 58 -8.56 10.15 -4.28
C VAL A 58 -8.68 10.17 -2.77
N HIS A 59 -9.63 9.39 -2.25
CA HIS A 59 -9.89 9.22 -0.83
C HIS A 59 -9.75 7.75 -0.49
N LEU A 60 -8.70 7.39 0.25
CA LEU A 60 -8.52 6.04 0.78
C LEU A 60 -9.20 5.99 2.14
N VAL A 61 -10.31 5.28 2.25
CA VAL A 61 -11.08 5.19 3.49
C VAL A 61 -10.58 3.99 4.30
N CYS A 62 -10.33 4.20 5.59
CA CYS A 62 -10.06 3.15 6.58
C CYS A 62 -11.09 3.22 7.70
N LYS A 63 -11.86 2.16 7.94
CA LYS A 63 -12.88 2.10 8.98
C LYS A 63 -12.38 1.30 10.17
N VAL A 64 -12.36 1.93 11.34
CA VAL A 64 -11.86 1.32 12.58
C VAL A 64 -12.91 1.41 13.66
N LYS A 65 -13.33 0.24 14.14
CA LYS A 65 -14.30 0.08 15.23
C LYS A 65 -13.56 -0.06 16.54
N ASN A 66 -14.20 0.38 17.63
CA ASN A 66 -13.67 0.25 19.00
C ASN A 66 -12.25 0.85 19.17
N LEU A 67 -11.97 2.00 18.52
CA LEU A 67 -10.63 2.61 18.53
C LEU A 67 -10.15 2.98 19.95
N GLY A 68 -11.06 3.38 20.83
CA GLY A 68 -10.73 3.78 22.20
C GLY A 68 -9.80 4.99 22.23
N ASN A 69 -8.71 4.89 23.00
CA ASN A 69 -7.68 5.93 23.12
C ASN A 69 -6.49 5.74 22.14
N ARG A 70 -6.64 4.88 21.14
CA ARG A 70 -5.59 4.60 20.16
C ARG A 70 -5.69 5.54 18.97
N THR A 71 -4.62 5.59 18.19
CA THR A 71 -4.52 6.42 17.00
C THR A 71 -4.41 5.58 15.75
N VAL A 72 -5.02 6.07 14.67
CA VAL A 72 -4.85 5.51 13.33
C VAL A 72 -3.76 6.30 12.59
N SER A 73 -2.84 5.60 11.93
CA SER A 73 -1.81 6.20 11.09
C SER A 73 -1.87 5.66 9.67
N TRP A 74 -1.46 6.47 8.70
CA TRP A 74 -1.27 6.03 7.32
C TRP A 74 0.21 5.94 7.00
N VAL A 75 0.63 4.80 6.48
CA VAL A 75 2.03 4.53 6.10
C VAL A 75 2.07 4.16 4.62
N ARG A 76 3.07 4.66 3.90
CA ARG A 76 3.33 4.25 2.52
C ARG A 76 4.34 3.11 2.52
N HIS A 77 4.00 1.98 1.91
CA HIS A 77 4.82 0.77 2.04
C HIS A 77 6.13 0.83 1.22
N ARG A 78 6.14 1.55 0.09
CA ARG A 78 7.30 1.63 -0.82
C ARG A 78 8.57 2.15 -0.14
N ASP A 79 8.42 3.14 0.74
CA ASP A 79 9.50 3.88 1.41
C ASP A 79 9.33 3.86 2.94
N ILE A 80 8.33 3.11 3.44
CA ILE A 80 7.94 3.05 4.86
C ILE A 80 7.71 4.46 5.44
N HIS A 81 7.25 5.39 4.58
CA HIS A 81 7.11 6.79 4.97
C HIS A 81 5.80 7.00 5.73
N LEU A 82 5.90 7.52 6.95
CA LEU A 82 4.75 7.90 7.76
C LEU A 82 4.07 9.12 7.14
N LEU A 83 2.83 8.96 6.68
CA LEU A 83 2.07 10.01 6.02
C LEU A 83 1.27 10.84 7.03
N THR A 84 0.55 10.16 7.93
CA THR A 84 -0.35 10.81 8.89
C THR A 84 -0.39 10.06 10.22
N VAL A 85 -0.70 10.79 11.29
CA VAL A 85 -1.01 10.24 12.62
C VAL A 85 -2.27 10.91 13.13
N GLY A 86 -3.33 10.14 13.29
CA GLY A 86 -4.67 10.65 13.58
C GLY A 86 -5.10 11.67 12.53
N ARG A 87 -5.41 12.89 12.97
CA ARG A 87 -5.81 14.02 12.11
C ARG A 87 -4.63 14.87 11.64
N TYR A 88 -3.41 14.55 12.09
CA TYR A 88 -2.22 15.32 11.78
C TYR A 88 -1.49 14.72 10.57
N THR A 89 -1.21 15.55 9.57
CA THR A 89 -0.36 15.17 8.43
C THR A 89 1.10 15.28 8.82
N TYR A 90 1.81 14.15 8.85
CA TYR A 90 3.23 14.08 9.21
C TYR A 90 4.17 14.38 8.02
N THR A 91 3.78 13.95 6.82
CA THR A 91 4.56 14.20 5.61
C THR A 91 4.56 15.69 5.22
N SER A 92 5.67 16.16 4.64
CA SER A 92 5.77 17.52 4.07
C SER A 92 5.11 17.66 2.69
N ASP A 93 4.79 16.55 2.02
CA ASP A 93 4.07 16.57 0.74
C ASP A 93 2.63 17.03 0.96
N GLN A 94 2.36 18.29 0.57
CA GLN A 94 1.08 18.96 0.74
C GLN A 94 -0.10 18.28 0.03
N ARG A 95 0.16 17.31 -0.86
CA ARG A 95 -0.90 16.57 -1.54
C ARG A 95 -1.60 15.58 -0.61
N PHE A 96 -0.91 15.09 0.42
CA PHE A 96 -1.44 14.12 1.37
C PHE A 96 -2.09 14.84 2.55
N GLU A 97 -3.26 14.37 2.97
CA GLU A 97 -4.00 14.99 4.05
C GLU A 97 -4.83 13.97 4.82
N ALA A 98 -4.76 14.06 6.15
CA ALA A 98 -5.60 13.27 7.03
C ALA A 98 -6.99 13.90 7.15
N LEU A 99 -8.02 13.14 6.78
CA LEU A 99 -9.42 13.53 6.95
C LEU A 99 -10.09 12.55 7.91
N HIS A 100 -10.75 13.10 8.93
CA HIS A 100 -11.57 12.31 9.84
C HIS A 100 -12.67 13.20 10.41
N SER A 101 -13.91 12.77 10.23
CA SER A 101 -15.07 13.46 10.76
C SER A 101 -15.27 13.07 12.22
N PRO A 102 -15.50 14.04 13.13
CA PRO A 102 -15.84 13.73 14.51
C PRO A 102 -17.03 12.74 14.57
N HIS A 103 -16.94 11.75 15.46
CA HIS A 103 -17.97 10.73 15.67
C HIS A 103 -18.13 9.71 14.52
N THR A 104 -17.23 9.70 13.54
CA THR A 104 -17.20 8.64 12.53
C THR A 104 -16.09 7.64 12.83
N GLU A 105 -16.26 6.42 12.36
CA GLU A 105 -15.21 5.38 12.38
C GLU A 105 -14.27 5.50 11.17
N ASP A 106 -14.50 6.50 10.32
CA ASP A 106 -13.83 6.69 9.04
C ASP A 106 -12.55 7.53 9.21
N TRP A 107 -11.43 6.93 8.85
CA TRP A 107 -10.10 7.53 8.80
C TRP A 107 -9.64 7.57 7.36
N THR A 108 -9.75 8.72 6.72
CA THR A 108 -9.53 8.86 5.28
C THR A 108 -8.20 9.54 4.98
N LEU A 109 -7.38 8.93 4.12
CA LEU A 109 -6.24 9.60 3.52
C LEU A 109 -6.69 10.24 2.19
N ARG A 110 -6.65 11.57 2.14
CA ARG A 110 -6.89 12.33 0.91
C ARG A 110 -5.56 12.54 0.18
N ILE A 111 -5.53 12.20 -1.11
CA ILE A 111 -4.39 12.43 -2.00
C ILE A 111 -4.83 13.36 -3.13
N ARG A 112 -4.33 14.60 -3.12
CA ARG A 112 -4.62 15.61 -4.15
C ARG A 112 -3.69 15.46 -5.35
N TYR A 113 -4.24 15.67 -6.53
CA TYR A 113 -3.51 15.61 -7.80
C TYR A 113 -2.60 14.36 -7.91
N PRO A 114 -3.11 13.14 -7.67
CA PRO A 114 -2.31 11.95 -7.68
C PRO A 114 -1.70 11.71 -9.05
N GLN A 115 -0.50 11.15 -9.05
CA GLN A 115 0.29 10.81 -10.22
C GLN A 115 0.35 9.29 -10.35
N ARG A 116 0.67 8.76 -11.55
CA ARG A 116 0.84 7.32 -11.74
C ARG A 116 1.81 6.69 -10.74
N LYS A 117 2.89 7.41 -10.40
CA LYS A 117 3.91 7.00 -9.41
C LYS A 117 3.41 6.86 -7.97
N ASP A 118 2.22 7.38 -7.66
CA ASP A 118 1.62 7.25 -6.33
C ASP A 118 0.85 5.92 -6.18
N SER A 119 0.71 5.14 -7.26
CA SER A 119 0.16 3.79 -7.20
C SER A 119 1.05 2.89 -6.35
N GLY A 120 0.44 2.02 -5.55
CA GLY A 120 1.15 1.12 -4.65
C GLY A 120 0.33 0.79 -3.41
N ILE A 121 1.02 0.22 -2.42
CA ILE A 121 0.42 -0.21 -1.16
C ILE A 121 0.58 0.90 -0.12
N TYR A 122 -0.55 1.25 0.48
CA TYR A 122 -0.67 2.09 1.65
C TYR A 122 -1.19 1.22 2.79
N GLU A 123 -0.81 1.52 4.02
CA GLU A 123 -1.25 0.76 5.18
C GLU A 123 -1.94 1.69 6.16
N CYS A 124 -3.16 1.32 6.54
CA CYS A 124 -3.85 1.92 7.66
C CYS A 124 -3.47 1.14 8.93
N GLN A 125 -2.82 1.79 9.88
CA GLN A 125 -2.25 1.15 11.06
C GLN A 125 -2.94 1.67 12.33
N ILE A 126 -3.24 0.78 13.26
CA ILE A 126 -3.75 1.14 14.59
C ILE A 126 -2.59 1.00 15.60
N SER A 127 -2.47 1.97 16.51
CA SER A 127 -1.47 1.95 17.58
C SER A 127 -1.80 0.95 18.70
N THR A 128 -1.99 -0.32 18.33
CA THR A 128 -1.97 -1.48 19.24
C THR A 128 -0.53 -1.89 19.56
N THR A 129 -0.38 -2.81 20.51
CA THR A 129 0.92 -3.38 20.87
C THR A 129 0.79 -4.90 20.76
N PRO A 130 1.30 -5.54 19.69
CA PRO A 130 1.97 -4.95 18.52
C PRO A 130 1.00 -4.17 17.61
N PRO A 131 1.49 -3.23 16.78
CA PRO A 131 0.63 -2.48 15.88
C PRO A 131 0.00 -3.39 14.83
N ILE A 132 -1.30 -3.21 14.59
CA ILE A 132 -2.03 -3.94 13.55
C ILE A 132 -2.22 -3.03 12.33
N GLY A 133 -1.99 -3.57 11.14
CA GLY A 133 -2.09 -2.86 9.86
C GLY A 133 -3.12 -3.50 8.93
N HIS A 134 -3.81 -2.68 8.15
CA HIS A 134 -4.66 -3.09 7.05
C HIS A 134 -4.11 -2.55 5.72
N PRO A 135 -3.72 -3.42 4.77
CA PRO A 135 -3.16 -2.99 3.50
C PRO A 135 -4.27 -2.49 2.55
N VAL A 136 -3.98 -1.38 1.88
CA VAL A 136 -4.84 -0.70 0.91
C VAL A 136 -4.06 -0.52 -0.39
N TYR A 137 -4.61 -1.01 -1.49
CA TYR A 137 -4.00 -0.97 -2.81
C TYR A 137 -4.58 0.21 -3.60
N LEU A 138 -3.71 1.13 -4.03
CA LEU A 138 -4.09 2.25 -4.89
C LEU A 138 -3.52 2.06 -6.29
N THR A 139 -4.39 2.10 -7.30
CA THR A 139 -4.02 2.14 -8.72
C THR A 139 -4.45 3.47 -9.34
N ILE A 140 -3.51 4.24 -9.89
CA ILE A 140 -3.79 5.50 -10.58
C ILE A 140 -3.73 5.28 -12.10
N VAL A 141 -4.88 5.48 -12.76
CA VAL A 141 -5.04 5.35 -14.21
C VAL A 141 -5.18 6.72 -14.88
N ILE A 142 -4.83 6.82 -16.16
CA ILE A 142 -5.06 8.03 -16.96
C ILE A 142 -6.42 7.89 -17.62
N ASN A 143 -7.34 8.83 -17.37
CA ASN A 143 -8.53 8.97 -18.19
C ASN A 143 -8.23 9.79 -19.44
N PHE A 144 -8.83 9.41 -20.55
CA PHE A 144 -8.70 10.11 -21.83
C PHE A 144 -9.44 11.46 -21.82
N ASP A 145 -10.44 11.61 -20.95
CA ASP A 145 -11.10 12.90 -20.67
C ASP A 145 -10.31 13.72 -19.63
N SER A 146 -9.06 14.02 -19.95
CA SER A 146 -8.16 14.74 -19.04
C SER A 146 -8.56 16.22 -18.89
N PRO A 147 -8.56 16.77 -17.65
CA PRO A 147 -8.80 18.19 -17.42
C PRO A 147 -7.71 19.11 -17.99
N ARG A 148 -6.55 18.56 -18.40
CA ARG A 148 -5.52 19.32 -19.11
C ARG A 148 -5.94 19.69 -20.54
N GLY A 149 -6.96 19.01 -21.08
CA GLY A 149 -7.32 19.08 -22.49
C GLY A 149 -6.27 18.43 -23.38
N GLY A 150 -6.65 18.13 -24.62
CA GLY A 150 -5.73 17.58 -25.61
C GLY A 150 -5.51 16.07 -25.56
N ILE A 151 -6.17 15.33 -24.65
CA ILE A 151 -6.28 13.88 -24.75
C ILE A 151 -7.65 13.55 -25.34
N SER A 152 -7.71 12.69 -26.34
CA SER A 152 -8.97 12.23 -26.93
C SER A 152 -8.87 10.79 -27.41
N LEU A 153 -9.96 10.03 -27.25
CA LEU A 153 -10.07 8.67 -27.74
C LEU A 153 -11.07 8.65 -28.90
N VAL A 154 -10.64 8.17 -30.06
CA VAL A 154 -11.50 7.98 -31.22
C VAL A 154 -11.68 6.49 -31.44
N THR A 155 -12.91 6.02 -31.31
CA THR A 155 -13.28 4.62 -31.60
C THR A 155 -14.03 4.55 -32.92
N GLU A 156 -13.45 3.85 -33.88
CA GLU A 156 -14.08 3.55 -35.17
C GLU A 156 -14.69 2.16 -35.10
N LYS A 157 -16.03 2.09 -35.15
CA LYS A 157 -16.76 0.83 -35.18
C LYS A 157 -16.84 0.34 -36.62
N GLY A 158 -16.30 -0.85 -36.87
CA GLY A 158 -16.31 -1.51 -38.17
C GLY A 158 -16.25 -3.04 -37.99
N PRO A 159 -15.97 -3.80 -39.06
CA PRO A 159 -15.72 -5.24 -38.99
C PRO A 159 -14.61 -5.58 -37.99
N GLU A 160 -13.59 -4.74 -37.95
CA GLU A 160 -12.66 -4.61 -36.83
C GLU A 160 -12.92 -3.26 -36.16
N THR A 161 -13.23 -3.27 -34.87
CA THR A 161 -13.37 -2.03 -34.10
C THR A 161 -11.98 -1.56 -33.72
N THR A 162 -11.60 -0.34 -34.11
CA THR A 162 -10.28 0.22 -33.77
C THR A 162 -10.41 1.41 -32.84
N SER A 163 -9.55 1.49 -31.83
CA SER A 163 -9.50 2.61 -30.88
C SER A 163 -8.16 3.35 -30.98
N ARG A 164 -8.20 4.66 -31.26
CA ARG A 164 -7.03 5.53 -31.39
C ARG A 164 -7.00 6.56 -30.28
N LEU A 165 -5.97 6.50 -29.45
CA LEU A 165 -5.70 7.48 -28.42
C LEU A 165 -4.81 8.60 -28.96
N MET A 166 -5.26 9.85 -28.85
CA MET A 166 -4.49 11.04 -29.20
C MET A 166 -4.12 11.83 -27.95
N ILE A 167 -2.85 12.25 -27.83
CA ILE A 167 -2.34 13.06 -26.73
C ILE A 167 -1.62 14.28 -27.32
N GLN A 168 -2.16 15.46 -27.11
CA GLN A 168 -1.61 16.74 -27.56
C GLN A 168 -0.73 17.36 -26.46
N LYS A 169 0.34 18.05 -26.88
CA LYS A 169 1.29 18.73 -25.99
C LYS A 169 1.82 17.81 -24.88
N ALA A 170 2.25 16.59 -25.23
CA ALA A 170 2.70 15.59 -24.27
C ALA A 170 3.82 16.14 -23.35
N VAL A 171 3.75 15.79 -22.06
CA VAL A 171 4.75 16.15 -21.05
C VAL A 171 5.38 14.88 -20.46
N PRO A 172 6.55 14.95 -19.81
CA PRO A 172 7.20 13.76 -19.26
C PRO A 172 6.32 12.94 -18.30
N SER A 173 5.38 13.57 -17.58
CA SER A 173 4.43 12.88 -16.70
C SER A 173 3.38 12.04 -17.43
N ASP A 174 3.25 12.17 -18.76
CA ASP A 174 2.37 11.31 -19.57
C ASP A 174 3.03 9.94 -19.83
N SER A 175 4.32 9.78 -19.55
CA SER A 175 5.01 8.49 -19.70
C SER A 175 4.39 7.42 -18.81
N GLY A 176 4.22 6.21 -19.34
CA GLY A 176 3.64 5.10 -18.60
C GLY A 176 3.20 3.93 -19.47
N ILE A 177 2.56 2.96 -18.83
CA ILE A 177 1.94 1.82 -19.51
C ILE A 177 0.49 2.19 -19.85
N TYR A 178 0.18 2.17 -21.13
CA TYR A 178 -1.15 2.35 -21.68
C TYR A 178 -1.74 0.98 -21.96
N ARG A 179 -2.95 0.73 -21.45
CA ARG A 179 -3.64 -0.55 -21.57
C ARG A 179 -4.96 -0.34 -22.29
N CYS A 180 -5.22 -1.17 -23.29
CA CYS A 180 -6.52 -1.27 -23.95
C CYS A 180 -7.25 -2.50 -23.40
N GLU A 181 -8.50 -2.31 -23.00
CA GLU A 181 -9.36 -3.34 -22.43
C GLU A 181 -10.68 -3.38 -23.21
N PRO A 182 -10.72 -4.09 -24.36
CA PRO A 182 -11.95 -4.26 -25.12
C PRO A 182 -12.91 -5.22 -24.40
N SER A 183 -14.23 -5.04 -24.60
CA SER A 183 -15.25 -5.85 -23.92
C SER A 183 -15.30 -7.31 -24.36
N ASN A 184 -14.73 -7.63 -25.52
CA ASN A 184 -14.86 -8.92 -26.21
C ASN A 184 -13.52 -9.55 -26.60
N ALA A 185 -12.38 -8.99 -26.15
CA ALA A 185 -11.06 -9.50 -26.48
C ALA A 185 -10.08 -9.32 -25.32
N ASN A 186 -8.93 -9.99 -25.41
CA ASN A 186 -7.92 -9.91 -24.37
C ASN A 186 -7.29 -8.50 -24.30
N PRO A 187 -7.03 -7.98 -23.09
CA PRO A 187 -6.34 -6.72 -22.92
C PRO A 187 -4.94 -6.70 -23.55
N SER A 188 -4.56 -5.57 -24.12
CA SER A 188 -3.22 -5.33 -24.65
C SER A 188 -2.59 -4.11 -23.98
N SER A 189 -1.27 -4.10 -23.79
CA SER A 189 -0.55 -3.01 -23.11
C SER A 189 0.68 -2.58 -23.90
N ILE A 190 0.92 -1.26 -23.95
CA ILE A 190 2.09 -0.63 -24.57
C ILE A 190 2.76 0.34 -23.59
N LYS A 191 4.09 0.36 -23.56
CA LYS A 191 4.88 1.27 -22.72
C LYS A 191 5.30 2.49 -23.53
N VAL A 192 4.83 3.67 -23.14
CA VAL A 192 5.13 4.95 -23.79
C VAL A 192 6.07 5.77 -22.92
N HIS A 193 7.06 6.40 -23.54
CA HIS A 193 8.00 7.30 -22.88
C HIS A 193 8.05 8.65 -23.59
N VAL A 194 7.81 9.74 -22.87
CA VAL A 194 7.80 11.11 -23.39
C VAL A 194 9.11 11.81 -23.00
N VAL A 195 9.84 12.30 -24.01
CA VAL A 195 11.12 13.00 -23.83
C VAL A 195 10.95 14.46 -24.24
N ASN A 196 11.44 15.38 -23.41
CA ASN A 196 11.52 16.80 -23.79
C ASN A 196 12.78 17.01 -24.63
N GLU A 197 12.64 17.04 -25.96
CA GLU A 197 13.70 17.53 -26.84
C GLU A 197 13.45 18.99 -27.23
N ASN A 198 14.47 19.83 -27.03
CA ASN A 198 14.46 21.22 -27.47
C ASN A 198 14.30 21.31 -29.01
N LEU A 199 13.20 21.94 -29.45
CA LEU A 199 13.00 22.67 -30.72
C LEU A 199 13.86 22.25 -31.93
N LYS A 200 13.66 21.07 -32.54
CA LYS A 200 13.95 20.88 -33.99
C LYS A 200 13.36 19.65 -34.70
N TYR A 201 12.53 18.84 -34.06
CA TYR A 201 11.98 17.65 -34.69
C TYR A 201 10.46 17.55 -34.48
N LYS A 202 9.69 17.98 -35.48
CA LYS A 202 8.29 17.54 -35.71
C LYS A 202 8.13 16.01 -35.87
N LYS A 203 9.21 15.23 -35.63
CA LYS A 203 9.31 13.77 -35.73
C LYS A 203 8.71 13.04 -34.51
N CYS A 204 8.61 13.70 -33.35
CA CYS A 204 8.05 13.07 -32.14
C CYS A 204 6.53 12.90 -32.21
N LEU A 205 5.83 13.73 -33.01
CA LEU A 205 4.41 13.56 -33.28
C LEU A 205 4.17 12.28 -34.11
N THR A 206 4.90 12.09 -35.21
CA THR A 206 4.66 10.98 -36.15
C THR A 206 4.95 9.60 -35.55
N LYS A 207 5.92 9.46 -34.64
CA LYS A 207 6.31 8.16 -34.07
C LYS A 207 5.29 7.60 -33.08
N ILE A 208 4.64 8.45 -32.28
CA ILE A 208 3.54 8.05 -31.39
C ILE A 208 2.28 7.72 -32.20
N TYR A 209 2.04 8.43 -33.31
CA TYR A 209 0.96 8.14 -34.25
C TYR A 209 1.04 6.73 -34.88
N ASP A 210 2.24 6.19 -35.09
CA ASP A 210 2.43 4.88 -35.73
C ASP A 210 2.40 3.70 -34.74
N GLU A 211 2.84 3.87 -33.49
CA GLU A 211 2.84 2.76 -32.50
C GLU A 211 1.46 2.50 -31.85
N LEU A 212 0.54 3.47 -31.92
CA LEU A 212 -0.86 3.31 -31.44
C LEU A 212 -1.83 2.77 -32.52
N LYS A 213 -1.31 2.15 -33.59
CA LYS A 213 -2.12 1.74 -34.76
C LYS A 213 -2.95 0.47 -34.58
N ARG A 214 -2.90 -0.24 -33.45
CA ARG A 214 -3.71 -1.45 -33.27
C ARG A 214 -4.13 -1.67 -31.83
N CYS A 215 -5.34 -1.21 -31.54
CA CYS A 215 -6.23 -1.74 -30.53
C CYS A 215 -7.58 -1.90 -31.20
#